data_AF-A0A7Y3AQA4-F1
#
_entry.id   AF-A0A7Y3AQA4-F1
#
_cell.length_a   1.000
_cell.length_b   1.000
_cell.length_c   1.000
_cell.angle_alpha   90.00
_cell.angle_beta   90.00
_cell.angle_gamma   90.00
#
_symmetry.space_group_name_H-M   'P 1'
#
loop_
_entity.id
_entity.type
_entity.pdbx_description
1 polymer ?
#
loop_
_entity_poly.entity_id
_entity_poly.type
_entity_poly.pdbx_seq_one_letter_code
_entity_poly.pdbx_strand_id
1 'polypeptide(L)' 'AGIIHSTIGKADFEVDALRDNLTALLADLVKLKPASSKGQYLKKVAISTTMGPGLVVDHQAIKL' A
#
# COMPACT_ATOMS: atom_id res chain seq x y z
N ALA A 1 12.07 -11.04 7.61
CA ALA A 1 10.61 -10.88 7.69
C ALA A 1 10.31 -9.42 8.03
N GLY A 2 9.56 -8.70 7.19
CA GLY A 2 9.30 -7.26 7.34
C GLY A 2 8.29 -6.76 6.29
N ILE A 3 7.36 -7.65 5.91
CA ILE A 3 6.35 -7.40 4.88
C ILE A 3 5.03 -7.14 5.61
N ILE A 4 4.43 -5.99 5.34
CA ILE A 4 3.11 -5.63 5.84
C ILE A 4 2.09 -6.06 4.79
N HIS A 5 1.12 -6.86 5.18
CA HIS A 5 -0.02 -7.25 4.37
C HIS A 5 -1.27 -6.62 4.98
N SER A 6 -2.08 -5.96 4.16
CA SER A 6 -3.33 -5.38 4.60
C SER A 6 -4.37 -5.47 3.49
N THR A 7 -5.61 -5.74 3.86
CA THR A 7 -6.74 -5.75 2.95
C THR A 7 -7.26 -4.33 2.77
N ILE A 8 -7.16 -3.78 1.56
CA ILE A 8 -7.62 -2.42 1.23
C ILE A 8 -9.12 -2.33 0.89
N GLY A 9 -9.78 -3.46 0.66
CA GLY A 9 -11.21 -3.51 0.33
C GLY A 9 -11.64 -4.80 -0.36
N LYS A 10 -12.84 -4.79 -0.94
CA LYS A 10 -13.41 -5.86 -1.78
C LYS A 10 -13.50 -5.39 -3.24
N ALA A 11 -13.67 -6.35 -4.16
CA ALA A 11 -13.80 -6.07 -5.59
C ALA A 11 -15.03 -5.20 -5.95
N ASP A 12 -16.06 -5.21 -5.10
CA ASP A 12 -17.31 -4.47 -5.32
C ASP A 12 -17.25 -3.00 -4.87
N PHE A 13 -16.09 -2.53 -4.38
CA PHE A 13 -15.92 -1.13 -3.98
C PHE A 13 -15.68 -0.24 -5.19
N GLU A 14 -16.10 1.03 -5.10
CA GLU A 14 -15.75 2.01 -6.12
C GLU A 14 -14.22 2.22 -6.18
N VAL A 15 -13.75 2.49 -7.39
CA VAL A 15 -12.32 2.67 -7.69
C VAL A 15 -11.73 3.83 -6.88
N ASP A 16 -12.49 4.91 -6.68
CA ASP A 16 -12.07 6.07 -5.91
C ASP A 16 -11.90 5.73 -4.42
N ALA A 17 -12.85 4.99 -3.85
CA ALA A 17 -12.76 4.53 -2.46
C ALA A 17 -11.57 3.59 -2.23
N LEU A 18 -11.25 2.70 -3.18
CA LEU A 18 -10.08 1.83 -3.12
C LEU A 18 -8.77 2.63 -3.18
N ARG A 19 -8.73 3.69 -3.99
CA ARG A 19 -7.58 4.58 -4.09
C ARG A 19 -7.36 5.38 -2.80
N ASP A 20 -8.43 5.88 -2.20
CA ASP A 20 -8.36 6.63 -0.94
C ASP A 20 -7.89 5.75 0.21
N ASN A 21 -8.42 4.53 0.33
CA ASN A 21 -7.98 3.56 1.34
C ASN A 21 -6.49 3.22 1.22
N LEU A 22 -6.00 3.06 -0.02
CA LEU A 22 -4.58 2.78 -0.26
C LEU A 22 -3.71 3.98 0.12
N THR A 23 -4.14 5.20 -0.22
CA THR A 23 -3.42 6.44 0.10
C THR A 23 -3.36 6.67 1.62
N ALA A 24 -4.46 6.46 2.32
CA ALA A 24 -4.52 6.55 3.79
C ALA A 24 -3.56 5.55 4.45
N LEU A 25 -3.55 4.30 3.98
CA LEU A 25 -2.65 3.28 4.50
C LEU A 25 -1.17 3.62 4.27
N LEU A 26 -0.82 4.13 3.09
CA LEU A 26 0.55 4.58 2.82
C LEU A 26 0.96 5.76 3.70
N ALA A 27 0.07 6.73 3.88
CA ALA A 27 0.33 7.90 4.74
C ALA A 27 0.59 7.49 6.20
N ASP A 28 -0.20 6.54 6.72
CA ASP A 28 -0.02 6.07 8.10
C ASP A 28 1.23 5.21 8.27
N LEU A 29 1.59 4.40 7.27
CA LEU A 29 2.87 3.68 7.27
C LEU A 29 4.07 4.63 7.27
N VAL A 30 4.02 5.73 6.50
CA VAL A 30 5.08 6.74 6.51
C VAL A 30 5.20 7.42 7.88
N LYS A 31 4.07 7.74 8.52
CA LYS A 31 4.05 8.32 9.89
C LYS A 31 4.60 7.35 10.93
N LEU A 32 4.30 6.06 10.80
CA LEU A 32 4.76 5.00 11.69
C LEU A 32 6.22 4.58 11.46
N LYS A 33 6.93 5.21 10.52
CA LYS A 33 8.35 4.93 10.24
C LYS A 33 9.17 5.10 11.54
N PRO A 34 9.76 4.03 12.09
CA PRO A 34 10.57 4.13 13.28
C PRO A 34 11.88 4.87 12.97
N ALA A 35 12.32 5.74 13.87
CA ALA A 35 13.54 6.55 13.72
C ALA A 35 14.82 5.70 13.51
N SER A 36 14.79 4.41 13.88
CA SER A 36 15.88 3.46 13.65
C SER A 36 15.96 2.92 12.22
N SER A 37 14.93 3.11 11.39
CA SER A 37 14.93 2.63 9.99
C SER A 37 15.78 3.52 9.09
N LYS A 38 16.97 3.03 8.74
CA LYS A 38 17.87 3.65 7.76
C LYS A 38 17.46 3.25 6.33
N GLY A 39 17.37 4.23 5.42
CA GLY A 39 17.08 4.01 4.00
C GLY A 39 15.59 4.15 3.60
N GLN A 40 15.25 3.59 2.43
CA GLN A 40 13.88 3.58 1.91
C GLN A 40 13.01 2.61 2.71
N TYR A 41 11.96 3.14 3.35
CA TYR A 41 11.06 2.38 4.22
C TYR A 41 10.08 1.52 3.41
N LEU A 42 9.55 2.07 2.31
CA LEU A 42 8.73 1.37 1.33
C LEU A 42 9.64 0.92 0.18
N LYS A 43 9.69 -0.39 -0.11
CA LYS A 43 10.51 -0.95 -1.19
C LYS A 43 9.68 -1.35 -2.41
N LYS A 44 8.52 -1.94 -2.17
CA LYS A 44 7.63 -2.45 -3.21
C LYS A 44 6.21 -2.47 -2.67
N VAL A 45 5.27 -2.02 -3.47
CA VAL A 45 3.83 -2.15 -3.21
C VAL A 45 3.26 -3.06 -4.29
N ALA A 46 2.53 -4.09 -3.88
CA ALA A 46 1.87 -5.01 -4.78
C ALA A 46 0.41 -5.16 -4.36
N ILE A 47 -0.48 -5.07 -5.33
CA ILE A 47 -1.91 -5.28 -5.14
C ILE A 47 -2.28 -6.60 -5.80
N SER A 48 -2.89 -7.49 -5.04
CA SER A 48 -3.39 -8.77 -5.54
C SER A 48 -4.80 -9.00 -5.04
N THR A 49 -5.65 -9.52 -5.91
CA THR A 49 -6.93 -10.12 -5.49
C THR A 49 -6.69 -11.50 -4.89
N THR A 50 -7.64 -12.00 -4.09
CA THR A 50 -7.51 -13.28 -3.33
C THR A 50 -7.03 -14.46 -4.17
N MET A 51 -7.45 -14.54 -5.44
CA MET A 51 -7.11 -15.63 -6.36
C MET A 51 -6.57 -15.13 -7.71
N GLY A 52 -6.12 -13.87 -7.79
CA GLY A 52 -5.69 -13.28 -9.06
C GLY A 52 -4.22 -12.87 -9.06
N PRO A 53 -3.68 -12.52 -10.25
CA PRO A 53 -2.30 -12.09 -10.38
C PRO A 53 -2.06 -10.80 -9.58
N GLY A 54 -0.90 -10.73 -8.91
CA GLY A 54 -0.47 -9.52 -8.22
C GLY A 54 0.15 -8.53 -9.18
N LEU A 55 -0.37 -7.30 -9.21
CA LEU A 55 0.21 -6.19 -9.96
C LEU A 55 1.11 -5.37 -9.04
N VAL A 56 2.34 -5.10 -9.49
CA VAL A 56 3.25 -4.20 -8.78
C VAL A 56 2.85 -2.77 -9.13
N VAL A 57 2.59 -1.96 -8.11
CA VAL A 57 2.20 -0.57 -8.28
C VAL A 57 3.33 0.32 -7.79
N ASP A 58 3.62 1.37 -8.55
CA ASP A 58 4.59 2.38 -8.14
C ASP A 58 3.98 3.26 -7.05
N HIS A 59 4.60 3.22 -5.86
CA HIS A 59 4.17 3.99 -4.70
C HIS A 59 4.62 5.46 -4.75
N GLN A 60 5.48 5.85 -5.70
CA GLN A 60 5.88 7.25 -5.91
C GLN A 60 4.91 8.00 -6.82
N ALA A 61 4.22 7.27 -7.72
CA ALA A 61 3.25 7.84 -8.66
C ALA A 61 1.89 8.13 -8.01
N ILE A 62 1.59 7.48 -6.88
CA ILE A 62 0.38 7.74 -6.10
C ILE A 62 0.63 9.00 -5.28
N LYS A 63 0.09 10.12 -5.75
CA LYS A 63 0.12 11.40 -5.04
C LYS A 63 -0.42 11.22 -3.62
N LEU A 64 0.42 11.53 -2.64
CA LEU A 64 0.00 12.01 -1.33
C LEU A 64 -0.80 13.30 -1.48
#